data_AF-A0A9W4T2D6-F1
#
_entry.id   AF-A0A9W4T2D6-F1
#
_cell.length_a   1.000
_cell.length_b   1.000
_cell.length_c   1.000
_cell.angle_alpha   90.00
_cell.angle_beta   90.00
_cell.angle_gamma   90.00
#
_symmetry.space_group_name_H-M   'P 1'
#
loop_
_entity.id
_entity.type
_entity.pdbx_description
1 polymer ?
#
loop_
_entity_poly.entity_id
_entity_poly.type
_entity_poly.pdbx_seq_one_letter_code
_entity_poly.pdbx_strand_id
1 'polypeptide(L)'
;YGFLEDEQILCIKCVNLQTKSTSSGRKSFIAVGTGFFRGEDVGMRGNVYIFEIIEVVPEPDNPQTNHKYKLLCHEEVKGSVTAICDVKGYLLTCVGPKIFIRAFEDNDRLISVAFIDIQIYGNSVVSVKDYILLGDVYKSVWFLGFQEEPAKLILVGKDYHSLEVSCLNYLIDEPMLYITVADMDKNIHLFQYAPYNVQSFAGQKLIRRGDFHIGAQVKVTLSMPKKELVRNEPNEQGGSGYLEEDISGNKLLCFISIITPIPERMYKRLQLLHSKMVTGLQHIAGLNPKAFRLLNSKQKLAINPAKGILDGDLLFQFQNLAVHRQKEMTKHIGTTVERIIDDLLVVQESCDYF
;
A
#
# COMPACT_ATOMS: atom_id res chain seq x y z
N TYR A 1 -25.34 1.14 15.98
CA TYR A 1 -25.84 2.31 15.23
C TYR A 1 -26.50 1.78 13.97
N GLY A 2 -27.67 2.29 13.57
CA GLY A 2 -28.38 1.86 12.36
C GLY A 2 -28.28 2.94 11.28
N PHE A 3 -27.93 2.55 10.06
CA PHE A 3 -27.96 3.41 8.88
C PHE A 3 -29.34 3.35 8.22
N LEU A 4 -29.63 4.27 7.30
CA LEU A 4 -30.86 4.23 6.52
C LEU A 4 -30.87 3.03 5.56
N GLU A 5 -32.05 2.55 5.15
CA GLU A 5 -32.18 1.34 4.31
C GLU A 5 -31.46 1.46 2.95
N ASP A 6 -31.49 2.64 2.33
CA ASP A 6 -30.83 2.92 1.04
C ASP A 6 -29.36 3.35 1.19
N GLU A 7 -28.84 3.40 2.41
CA GLU A 7 -27.53 3.93 2.72
C GLU A 7 -26.50 2.81 2.86
N GLN A 8 -25.49 2.82 1.99
CA GLN A 8 -24.43 1.82 1.99
C GLN A 8 -23.12 2.44 2.45
N ILE A 9 -22.40 1.70 3.31
CA ILE A 9 -21.05 2.05 3.71
C ILE A 9 -20.10 1.73 2.57
N LEU A 10 -19.37 2.74 2.12
CA LEU A 10 -18.37 2.60 1.05
C LEU A 10 -16.95 2.52 1.60
N CYS A 11 -16.69 3.24 2.69
CA CYS A 11 -15.39 3.20 3.34
C CYS A 11 -15.51 3.39 4.85
N ILE A 12 -14.60 2.74 5.57
CA ILE A 12 -14.43 2.86 7.02
C ILE A 12 -12.94 2.87 7.33
N LYS A 13 -12.50 3.79 8.19
CA LYS A 13 -11.09 3.87 8.59
C LYS A 13 -10.94 4.44 10.00
N CYS A 14 -9.98 3.89 10.74
CA CYS A 14 -9.47 4.52 11.95
C CYS A 14 -8.57 5.69 11.53
N VAL A 15 -8.95 6.91 11.90
CA VAL A 15 -8.30 8.17 11.50
C VAL A 15 -7.75 8.88 12.72
N ASN A 16 -6.55 9.44 12.63
CA ASN A 16 -5.95 10.21 13.71
C ASN A 16 -6.12 11.70 13.43
N LEU A 17 -7.05 12.35 14.13
CA LEU A 17 -7.45 13.74 13.89
C LEU A 17 -6.92 14.66 14.99
N GLN A 18 -6.67 15.93 14.63
CA GLN A 18 -6.27 16.96 15.58
C GLN A 18 -7.44 17.29 16.52
N THR A 19 -7.17 17.37 17.82
CA THR A 19 -8.18 17.75 18.82
C THR A 19 -7.54 18.53 19.96
N LYS A 20 -8.27 19.50 20.50
CA LYS A 20 -7.86 20.27 21.70
C LYS A 20 -8.10 19.48 23.00
N SER A 21 -8.83 18.36 22.94
CA SER A 21 -9.24 17.60 24.12
C SER A 21 -8.15 16.71 24.73
N THR A 22 -7.05 16.48 24.01
CA THR A 22 -5.94 15.63 24.45
C THR A 22 -4.64 16.43 24.50
N SER A 23 -3.77 16.13 25.48
CA SER A 23 -2.45 16.78 25.61
C SER A 23 -1.53 16.57 24.41
N SER A 24 -1.66 15.45 23.71
CA SER A 24 -0.96 15.15 22.45
C SER A 24 -1.42 16.02 21.27
N GLY A 25 -2.54 16.71 21.41
CA GLY A 25 -3.20 17.45 20.32
C GLY A 25 -3.83 16.55 19.25
N ARG A 26 -3.83 15.22 19.40
CA ARG A 26 -4.36 14.27 18.41
C ARG A 26 -5.04 13.06 19.06
N LYS A 27 -6.12 12.59 18.46
CA LYS A 27 -6.91 11.44 18.92
C LYS A 27 -7.41 10.60 17.76
N SER A 28 -7.51 9.29 17.98
CA SER A 28 -8.08 8.34 17.02
C SER A 28 -9.61 8.34 17.06
N PHE A 29 -10.22 8.39 15.89
CA PHE A 29 -11.66 8.28 15.68
C PHE A 29 -11.95 7.24 14.58
N ILE A 30 -13.17 6.74 14.53
CA ILE A 30 -13.64 5.91 13.41
C ILE A 30 -14.43 6.80 12.47
N ALA A 31 -13.89 7.04 11.28
CA ALA A 31 -14.59 7.75 10.22
C ALA A 31 -15.25 6.76 9.26
N VAL A 32 -16.50 7.05 8.89
CA VAL A 32 -17.30 6.22 7.98
C VAL A 32 -17.84 7.12 6.87
N GLY A 33 -17.64 6.69 5.63
CA GLY A 33 -18.18 7.33 4.44
C GLY A 33 -19.25 6.46 3.81
N THR A 34 -20.41 7.05 3.53
CA THR A 34 -21.55 6.36 2.94
C THR A 34 -21.98 6.97 1.61
N GLY A 35 -22.82 6.23 0.88
CA GLY A 35 -23.50 6.68 -0.33
C GLY A 35 -24.90 6.11 -0.43
N PHE A 36 -25.82 6.88 -1.01
CA PHE A 36 -27.17 6.44 -1.33
C PHE A 36 -27.25 5.94 -2.76
N PHE A 37 -27.73 4.72 -2.94
CA PHE A 37 -27.84 4.06 -4.25
C PHE A 37 -29.30 3.94 -4.67
N ARG A 38 -29.80 4.93 -5.42
CA ARG A 38 -31.20 5.01 -5.88
C ARG A 38 -31.37 4.87 -7.39
N GLY A 39 -30.40 4.24 -8.05
CA GLY A 39 -30.31 4.14 -9.51
C GLY A 39 -29.46 5.25 -10.13
N GLU A 40 -29.22 5.14 -11.44
CA GLU A 40 -28.34 6.03 -12.21
C GLU A 40 -28.92 7.44 -12.40
N ASP A 41 -30.24 7.54 -12.61
CA ASP A 41 -30.92 8.81 -12.90
C ASP A 41 -31.06 9.74 -11.69
N VAL A 42 -30.83 9.22 -10.49
CA VAL A 42 -30.95 9.98 -9.24
C VAL A 42 -29.58 10.46 -8.80
N GLY A 43 -29.44 11.77 -8.61
CA GLY A 43 -28.19 12.36 -8.13
C GLY A 43 -27.71 11.72 -6.83
N MET A 44 -26.46 11.26 -6.82
CA MET A 44 -25.85 10.61 -5.67
C MET A 44 -25.67 11.59 -4.50
N ARG A 45 -25.98 11.11 -3.31
CA ARG A 45 -25.69 11.75 -2.02
C ARG A 45 -24.93 10.79 -1.13
N GLY A 46 -24.35 11.28 -0.07
CA GLY A 46 -23.62 10.47 0.90
C GLY A 46 -23.46 11.21 2.21
N ASN A 47 -23.02 10.50 3.23
CA ASN A 47 -22.79 11.08 4.55
C ASN A 47 -21.37 10.77 5.03
N VAL A 48 -20.83 11.68 5.83
CA VAL A 48 -19.62 11.47 6.62
C VAL A 48 -20.03 11.34 8.08
N TYR A 49 -19.64 10.23 8.71
CA TYR A 49 -19.82 10.01 10.15
C TYR A 49 -18.47 9.93 10.85
N ILE A 50 -18.39 10.51 12.04
CA ILE A 50 -17.24 10.37 12.94
C ILE A 50 -17.73 9.79 14.25
N PHE A 51 -17.21 8.62 14.61
CA PHE A 51 -17.47 7.94 15.86
C PHE A 51 -16.24 7.97 16.76
N GLU A 52 -16.50 8.14 18.04
CA GLU A 52 -15.54 7.91 19.12
C GLU A 52 -15.88 6.59 19.81
N ILE A 53 -14.87 5.77 20.07
CA ILE A 53 -15.03 4.59 20.93
C ILE A 53 -14.83 5.07 22.36
N ILE A 54 -15.89 5.04 23.15
CA ILE A 54 -15.86 5.39 24.57
C ILE A 54 -15.97 4.14 25.42
N GLU A 55 -15.27 4.14 26.55
CA GLU A 55 -15.46 3.13 27.59
C GLU A 55 -16.76 3.42 28.35
N VAL A 56 -17.57 2.39 28.53
CA VAL A 56 -18.83 2.43 29.27
C VAL A 56 -18.84 1.32 30.32
N VAL A 57 -19.67 1.49 31.35
CA VAL A 57 -19.87 0.43 32.34
C VAL A 57 -20.47 -0.78 31.61
N PRO A 58 -19.82 -1.96 31.67
CA PRO A 58 -20.32 -3.16 31.00
C PRO A 58 -21.64 -3.62 31.63
N GLU A 59 -22.45 -4.29 30.82
CA GLU A 59 -23.64 -4.98 31.29
C GLU A 59 -23.25 -6.10 32.28
N PRO A 60 -24.01 -6.31 33.38
CA PRO A 60 -23.65 -7.25 34.44
C PRO A 60 -23.34 -8.68 33.96
N ASP A 61 -24.03 -9.13 32.92
CA ASP A 61 -23.92 -10.49 32.37
C ASP A 61 -22.96 -10.59 31.16
N ASN A 62 -22.44 -9.47 30.65
CA ASN A 62 -21.58 -9.47 29.47
C ASN A 62 -20.42 -8.44 29.57
N PRO A 63 -19.24 -8.84 30.08
CA PRO A 63 -18.11 -7.94 30.27
C PRO A 63 -17.51 -7.38 28.97
N GLN A 64 -17.82 -7.97 27.80
CA GLN A 64 -17.35 -7.48 26.50
C GLN A 64 -18.05 -6.19 26.03
N THR A 65 -19.11 -5.78 26.72
CA THR A 65 -19.91 -4.57 26.40
C THR A 65 -19.33 -3.29 27.01
N ASN A 66 -18.07 -3.31 27.45
CA ASN A 66 -17.39 -2.16 28.05
C ASN A 66 -17.04 -1.04 27.06
N HIS A 67 -17.37 -1.17 25.77
CA HIS A 67 -17.13 -0.15 24.76
C HIS A 67 -18.41 0.18 23.99
N LYS A 68 -18.59 1.47 23.68
CA LYS A 68 -19.72 1.96 22.88
C LYS A 68 -19.25 2.99 21.86
N TYR A 69 -19.85 2.96 20.68
CA TYR A 69 -19.68 4.02 19.68
C TYR A 69 -20.53 5.23 20.06
N LYS A 70 -19.86 6.38 20.25
CA LYS A 70 -20.49 7.69 20.37
C LYS A 70 -20.36 8.42 19.03
N LEU A 71 -21.48 8.72 18.40
CA LEU A 71 -21.49 9.59 17.21
C LEU A 71 -21.15 11.01 17.65
N LEU A 72 -20.11 11.58 17.05
CA LEU A 72 -19.66 12.95 17.30
C LEU A 72 -20.11 13.91 16.21
N CYS A 73 -19.93 13.52 14.94
CA CYS A 73 -20.24 14.38 13.81
C CYS A 73 -20.96 13.58 12.73
N HIS A 74 -21.96 14.21 12.12
CA HIS A 74 -22.69 13.72 10.97
C HIS A 74 -22.91 14.87 9.99
N GLU A 75 -22.41 14.72 8.76
CA GLU A 75 -22.58 15.71 7.71
C GLU A 75 -23.04 15.05 6.41
N GLU A 76 -24.15 15.53 5.84
CA GLU A 76 -24.62 15.15 4.51
C GLU A 76 -23.83 15.92 3.44
N VAL A 77 -23.34 15.20 2.43
CA VAL A 77 -22.57 15.75 1.32
C VAL A 77 -23.22 15.47 -0.04
N LYS A 78 -23.01 16.39 -0.98
CA LYS A 78 -23.52 16.32 -2.36
C LYS A 78 -22.63 15.40 -3.22
N GLY A 79 -22.70 14.11 -2.95
CA GLY A 79 -21.98 13.05 -3.66
C GLY A 79 -21.73 11.87 -2.72
N SER A 80 -21.39 10.70 -3.26
CA SER A 80 -21.00 9.57 -2.42
C SER A 80 -19.63 9.80 -1.78
N VAL A 81 -19.45 9.39 -0.52
CA VAL A 81 -18.15 9.41 0.14
C VAL A 81 -17.44 8.08 -0.13
N THR A 82 -16.51 8.08 -1.07
CA THR A 82 -15.99 6.85 -1.69
C THR A 82 -14.77 6.30 -0.96
N ALA A 83 -13.93 7.18 -0.41
CA ALA A 83 -12.72 6.83 0.31
C ALA A 83 -12.41 7.89 1.37
N ILE A 84 -11.83 7.46 2.48
CA ILE A 84 -11.45 8.30 3.62
C ILE A 84 -10.01 7.99 4.04
N CYS A 85 -9.27 9.02 4.44
CA CYS A 85 -7.97 8.89 5.09
C CYS A 85 -7.75 10.07 6.04
N ASP A 86 -6.81 9.96 6.97
CA ASP A 86 -6.27 11.09 7.71
C ASP A 86 -4.98 11.59 7.06
N VAL A 87 -4.67 12.88 7.15
CA VAL A 87 -3.39 13.46 6.73
C VAL A 87 -3.04 14.61 7.66
N LYS A 88 -1.88 14.54 8.33
CA LYS A 88 -1.42 15.55 9.30
C LYS A 88 -2.41 15.93 10.43
N GLY A 89 -3.42 15.11 10.73
CA GLY A 89 -4.46 15.44 11.70
C GLY A 89 -5.75 16.02 11.10
N TYR A 90 -5.80 16.18 9.77
CA TYR A 90 -7.01 16.52 9.03
C TYR A 90 -7.67 15.27 8.47
N LEU A 91 -8.98 15.35 8.26
CA LEU A 91 -9.76 14.30 7.60
C LEU A 91 -9.77 14.56 6.08
N LEU A 92 -9.26 13.61 5.32
CA LEU A 92 -9.39 13.56 3.87
C LEU A 92 -10.63 12.74 3.51
N THR A 93 -11.52 13.35 2.72
CA THR A 93 -12.72 12.67 2.19
C THR A 93 -12.77 12.80 0.67
N CYS A 94 -12.91 11.68 -0.04
CA CYS A 94 -13.24 11.65 -1.46
C CYS A 94 -14.76 11.72 -1.62
N VAL A 95 -15.28 12.78 -2.21
CA VAL A 95 -16.72 13.01 -2.42
C VAL A 95 -16.97 13.24 -3.90
N GLY A 96 -17.55 12.24 -4.57
CA GLY A 96 -17.70 12.26 -6.04
C GLY A 96 -16.37 12.52 -6.75
N PRO A 97 -16.29 13.48 -7.70
CA PRO A 97 -15.06 13.81 -8.41
C PRO A 97 -14.18 14.84 -7.67
N LYS A 98 -14.25 14.91 -6.33
CA LYS A 98 -13.45 15.86 -5.54
C LYS A 98 -12.83 15.22 -4.33
N ILE A 99 -11.67 15.72 -3.94
CA ILE A 99 -11.06 15.43 -2.63
C ILE A 99 -11.16 16.68 -1.78
N PHE A 100 -11.61 16.51 -0.55
CA PHE A 100 -11.64 17.56 0.47
C PHE A 100 -10.71 17.21 1.62
N ILE A 101 -9.94 18.18 2.08
CA ILE A 101 -9.26 18.15 3.38
C ILE A 101 -10.13 18.94 4.35
N ARG A 102 -10.48 18.31 5.47
CA ARG A 102 -11.43 18.84 6.45
C ARG A 102 -10.78 18.87 7.83
N ALA A 103 -10.82 20.02 8.48
CA ALA A 103 -10.47 20.16 9.89
C ALA A 103 -11.65 19.69 10.75
N PHE A 104 -11.36 18.90 11.79
CA PHE A 104 -12.34 18.49 12.77
C PHE A 104 -12.27 19.44 13.97
N GLU A 105 -13.19 20.39 14.04
CA GLU A 105 -13.23 21.42 15.08
C GLU A 105 -14.21 21.07 16.19
N ASP A 106 -13.80 21.38 17.42
CA ASP A 106 -14.57 21.26 18.66
C ASP A 106 -15.26 19.90 18.88
N ASN A 107 -14.73 18.86 18.23
CA ASN A 107 -15.22 17.48 18.22
C ASN A 107 -16.68 17.31 17.76
N ASP A 108 -17.21 18.22 16.94
CA ASP A 108 -18.61 18.15 16.45
C ASP A 108 -18.73 18.60 14.99
N ARG A 109 -17.81 19.44 14.48
CA ARG A 109 -17.94 20.04 13.15
C ARG A 109 -16.77 19.73 12.23
N LEU A 110 -17.08 19.48 10.95
CA LEU A 110 -16.11 19.37 9.87
C LEU A 110 -16.08 20.65 9.03
N ILE A 111 -14.91 21.25 8.89
CA ILE A 111 -14.69 22.46 8.08
C ILE A 111 -13.74 22.14 6.94
N SER A 112 -14.18 22.34 5.70
CA SER A 112 -13.33 22.11 4.53
C SER A 112 -12.27 23.21 4.41
N VAL A 113 -11.00 22.84 4.44
CA VAL A 113 -9.85 23.77 4.37
C VAL A 113 -9.18 23.80 3.00
N ALA A 114 -9.18 22.67 2.28
CA ALA A 114 -8.61 22.57 0.94
C ALA A 114 -9.39 21.57 0.09
N PHE A 115 -9.36 21.73 -1.22
CA PHE A 115 -9.93 20.77 -2.16
C PHE A 115 -9.10 20.67 -3.43
N ILE A 116 -9.28 19.57 -4.15
CA ILE A 116 -8.79 19.39 -5.53
C ILE A 116 -9.81 18.56 -6.31
N ASP A 117 -10.01 18.91 -7.57
CA ASP A 117 -10.86 18.13 -8.47
C ASP A 117 -10.07 16.94 -9.03
N ILE A 118 -10.69 15.75 -8.96
CA ILE A 118 -10.18 14.52 -9.57
C ILE A 118 -10.97 14.24 -10.86
N GLN A 119 -10.59 13.21 -11.61
CA GLN A 119 -11.17 13.00 -12.94
C GLN A 119 -12.48 12.20 -12.91
N ILE A 120 -12.51 11.04 -12.26
CA ILE A 120 -13.68 10.15 -12.34
C ILE A 120 -14.16 9.75 -10.96
N TYR A 121 -13.41 8.89 -10.26
CA TYR A 121 -13.88 8.29 -9.02
C TYR A 121 -12.69 7.81 -8.18
N GLY A 122 -12.54 8.38 -6.98
CA GLY A 122 -11.49 8.02 -6.03
C GLY A 122 -11.82 6.71 -5.32
N ASN A 123 -11.22 5.60 -5.76
CA ASN A 123 -11.49 4.28 -5.21
C ASN A 123 -10.70 3.99 -3.93
N SER A 124 -9.43 4.39 -3.87
CA SER A 124 -8.57 4.13 -2.71
C SER A 124 -7.70 5.34 -2.42
N VAL A 125 -7.51 5.66 -1.14
CA VAL A 125 -6.65 6.77 -0.70
C VAL A 125 -5.81 6.39 0.51
N VAL A 126 -4.52 6.68 0.44
CA VAL A 126 -3.54 6.44 1.51
C VAL A 126 -2.65 7.66 1.64
N SER A 127 -2.29 8.02 2.86
CA SER A 127 -1.37 9.12 3.13
C SER A 127 -0.14 8.63 3.89
N VAL A 128 0.99 9.31 3.68
CA VAL A 128 2.19 9.19 4.51
C VAL A 128 2.76 10.60 4.67
N LYS A 129 2.90 11.05 5.93
CA LYS A 129 3.30 12.42 6.27
C LYS A 129 2.34 13.45 5.62
N ASP A 130 2.85 14.26 4.70
CA ASP A 130 2.13 15.25 3.90
C ASP A 130 1.75 14.77 2.50
N TYR A 131 2.21 13.59 2.10
CA TYR A 131 1.90 13.03 0.79
C TYR A 131 0.64 12.18 0.84
N ILE A 132 -0.12 12.24 -0.24
CA ILE A 132 -1.36 11.51 -0.43
C ILE A 132 -1.26 10.78 -1.77
N LEU A 133 -1.61 9.50 -1.77
CA LEU A 133 -1.86 8.71 -2.96
C LEU A 133 -3.34 8.50 -3.14
N LEU A 134 -3.83 8.80 -4.33
CA LEU A 134 -5.18 8.53 -4.76
C LEU A 134 -5.15 7.56 -5.94
N GLY A 135 -5.97 6.52 -5.85
CA GLY A 135 -6.25 5.60 -6.94
C GLY A 135 -7.60 5.95 -7.55
N ASP A 136 -7.58 6.35 -8.82
CA ASP A 136 -8.80 6.53 -9.59
C ASP A 136 -9.20 5.20 -10.24
N VAL A 137 -10.51 4.96 -10.36
CA VAL A 137 -11.05 3.72 -10.95
C VAL A 137 -10.65 3.51 -12.41
N TYR A 138 -10.23 4.55 -13.13
CA TYR A 138 -9.84 4.45 -14.54
C TYR A 138 -8.61 5.30 -14.89
N LYS A 139 -8.35 6.38 -14.15
CA LYS A 139 -7.27 7.33 -14.40
C LYS A 139 -6.03 7.11 -13.53
N SER A 140 -5.75 5.84 -13.25
CA SER A 140 -4.54 5.38 -12.58
C SER A 140 -4.31 6.13 -11.25
N VAL A 141 -3.06 6.43 -10.93
CA VAL A 141 -2.65 6.95 -9.62
C VAL A 141 -2.22 8.40 -9.68
N TRP A 142 -2.65 9.14 -8.65
CA TRP A 142 -2.34 10.53 -8.41
C TRP A 142 -1.53 10.65 -7.13
N PHE A 143 -0.39 11.32 -7.24
CA PHE A 143 0.48 11.63 -6.11
C PHE A 143 0.34 13.11 -5.77
N LEU A 144 -0.26 13.39 -4.63
CA LEU A 144 -0.60 14.72 -4.15
C LEU A 144 0.24 15.07 -2.93
N GLY A 145 0.51 16.36 -2.74
CA GLY A 145 1.12 16.91 -1.54
C GLY A 145 0.15 17.86 -0.84
N PHE A 146 0.08 17.78 0.48
CA PHE A 146 -0.70 18.68 1.31
C PHE A 146 0.20 19.70 2.00
N GLN A 147 0.05 20.97 1.60
CA GLN A 147 0.67 22.11 2.26
C GLN A 147 -0.34 22.73 3.22
N GLU A 148 0.07 22.95 4.48
CA GLU A 148 -0.80 23.44 5.57
C GLU A 148 -0.86 24.97 5.63
N GLU A 149 0.25 25.64 5.34
CA GLU A 149 0.36 27.11 5.38
C GLU A 149 0.82 27.66 4.01
N PRO A 150 -0.08 28.19 3.18
CA PRO A 150 -1.54 28.11 3.26
C PRO A 150 -2.07 26.72 2.90
N ALA A 151 -3.26 26.38 3.40
CA ALA A 151 -3.90 25.08 3.17
C ALA A 151 -4.22 24.87 1.69
N LYS A 152 -3.48 23.97 1.02
CA LYS A 152 -3.71 23.61 -0.39
C LYS A 152 -3.25 22.19 -0.70
N LEU A 153 -3.96 21.57 -1.63
CA LEU A 153 -3.54 20.32 -2.27
C LEU A 153 -2.81 20.63 -3.58
N ILE A 154 -1.64 20.02 -3.76
CA ILE A 154 -0.79 20.20 -4.94
C ILE A 154 -0.65 18.85 -5.64
N LEU A 155 -0.91 18.79 -6.95
CA LEU A 155 -0.55 17.62 -7.75
C LEU A 155 0.96 17.59 -7.94
N VAL A 156 1.62 16.60 -7.32
CA VAL A 156 3.08 16.41 -7.40
C VAL A 156 3.42 15.63 -8.66
N GLY A 157 2.68 14.55 -8.94
CA GLY A 157 2.81 13.78 -10.16
C GLY A 157 1.67 12.79 -10.32
N LYS A 158 1.50 12.25 -11.53
CA LYS A 158 0.50 11.19 -11.80
C LYS A 158 0.98 10.23 -12.87
N ASP A 159 0.34 9.09 -12.96
CA ASP A 159 0.42 8.28 -14.17
C ASP A 159 -0.61 8.77 -15.20
N TYR A 160 -0.23 8.73 -16.47
CA TYR A 160 -1.05 9.21 -17.58
C TYR A 160 -1.72 8.07 -18.36
N HIS A 161 -1.35 6.83 -18.08
CA HIS A 161 -2.00 5.67 -18.67
C HIS A 161 -3.31 5.38 -17.95
N SER A 162 -4.24 4.76 -18.66
CA SER A 162 -5.44 4.22 -18.02
C SER A 162 -5.07 2.96 -17.25
N LEU A 163 -5.41 2.95 -15.96
CA LEU A 163 -5.23 1.81 -15.09
C LEU A 163 -6.40 1.78 -14.11
N GLU A 164 -7.05 0.63 -14.00
CA GLU A 164 -8.17 0.44 -13.08
C GLU A 164 -7.63 0.06 -11.70
N VAL A 165 -7.49 1.05 -10.82
CA VAL A 165 -6.85 0.85 -9.52
C VAL A 165 -7.81 0.17 -8.54
N SER A 166 -7.45 -1.01 -8.06
CA SER A 166 -8.17 -1.76 -7.03
C SER A 166 -7.80 -1.26 -5.63
N CYS A 167 -6.51 -1.20 -5.32
CA CYS A 167 -6.00 -0.65 -4.07
C CYS A 167 -4.55 -0.18 -4.24
N LEU A 168 -4.07 0.67 -3.35
CA LEU A 168 -2.71 1.20 -3.40
C LEU A 168 -2.09 1.31 -2.01
N ASN A 169 -0.77 1.41 -1.94
CA ASN A 169 -0.05 1.72 -0.71
C ASN A 169 1.36 2.23 -1.01
N TYR A 170 2.03 2.72 0.03
CA TYR A 170 3.45 3.02 0.00
C TYR A 170 4.28 1.79 0.37
N LEU A 171 5.41 1.64 -0.33
CA LEU A 171 6.47 0.71 0.01
C LEU A 171 7.73 1.55 0.28
N ILE A 172 8.09 1.65 1.55
CA ILE A 172 9.17 2.53 2.03
C ILE A 172 10.41 1.67 2.22
N ASP A 173 11.52 2.03 1.60
CA ASP A 173 12.82 1.36 1.75
C ASP A 173 13.89 2.46 1.80
N GLU A 174 14.12 3.02 2.99
CA GLU A 174 14.88 4.27 3.14
C GLU A 174 16.24 4.20 2.42
N PRO A 175 16.60 5.18 1.57
CA PRO A 175 15.95 6.49 1.33
C PRO A 175 14.90 6.50 0.20
N MET A 176 14.54 5.35 -0.35
CA MET A 176 13.62 5.23 -1.49
C MET A 176 12.16 5.11 -1.04
N LEU A 177 11.28 5.82 -1.76
CA LEU A 177 9.83 5.67 -1.64
C LEU A 177 9.28 5.08 -2.93
N TYR A 178 8.64 3.93 -2.82
CA TYR A 178 7.89 3.32 -3.90
C TYR A 178 6.38 3.37 -3.63
N ILE A 179 5.63 3.37 -4.71
CA ILE A 179 4.18 3.40 -4.72
C ILE A 179 3.74 2.07 -5.31
N THR A 180 3.06 1.25 -4.51
CA THR A 180 2.54 -0.04 -4.96
C THR A 180 1.08 0.10 -5.32
N VAL A 181 0.70 -0.38 -6.50
CA VAL A 181 -0.65 -0.24 -7.05
C VAL A 181 -1.10 -1.60 -7.53
N ALA A 182 -2.21 -2.09 -7.01
CA ALA A 182 -2.85 -3.29 -7.54
C ALA A 182 -3.99 -2.89 -8.47
N ASP A 183 -4.09 -3.56 -9.60
CA ASP A 183 -5.12 -3.31 -10.61
C ASP A 183 -6.24 -4.37 -10.60
N MET A 184 -7.27 -4.14 -11.41
CA MET A 184 -8.36 -5.09 -11.62
C MET A 184 -7.99 -6.30 -12.50
N ASP A 185 -6.87 -6.20 -13.25
CA ASP A 185 -6.32 -7.26 -14.11
C ASP A 185 -5.33 -8.20 -13.37
N LYS A 186 -5.28 -8.10 -12.03
CA LYS A 186 -4.52 -8.96 -11.10
C LYS A 186 -3.01 -8.76 -11.17
N ASN A 187 -2.58 -7.56 -11.54
CA ASN A 187 -1.20 -7.12 -11.54
C ASN A 187 -0.92 -6.21 -10.34
N ILE A 188 0.36 -6.15 -10.00
CA ILE A 188 0.97 -5.12 -9.17
C ILE A 188 1.88 -4.28 -10.05
N HIS A 189 1.77 -2.97 -9.88
CA HIS A 189 2.69 -1.99 -10.42
C HIS A 189 3.45 -1.31 -9.30
N LEU A 190 4.76 -1.18 -9.49
CA LEU A 190 5.64 -0.40 -8.64
C LEU A 190 5.97 0.91 -9.36
N PHE A 191 5.48 2.02 -8.82
CA PHE A 191 5.80 3.36 -9.28
C PHE A 191 6.81 4.04 -8.35
N GLN A 192 7.52 5.02 -8.88
CA GLN A 192 8.43 5.87 -8.15
C GLN A 192 8.29 7.31 -8.62
N TYR A 193 8.26 8.25 -7.68
CA TYR A 193 8.41 9.66 -7.98
C TYR A 193 9.91 10.00 -8.10
N ALA A 194 10.35 10.40 -9.29
CA ALA A 194 11.76 10.66 -9.58
C ALA A 194 11.90 11.94 -10.44
N PRO A 195 11.82 13.15 -9.84
CA PRO A 195 11.71 14.41 -10.57
C PRO A 195 12.94 14.74 -11.42
N TYR A 196 14.11 14.25 -11.02
CA TYR A 196 15.37 14.45 -11.76
C TYR A 196 15.52 13.51 -12.96
N ASN A 197 14.64 12.52 -13.11
CA ASN A 197 14.68 11.63 -14.26
C ASN A 197 13.96 12.29 -15.45
N VAL A 198 14.62 12.33 -16.61
CA VAL A 198 14.09 12.90 -17.86
C VAL A 198 12.73 12.29 -18.24
N GLN A 199 12.51 11.00 -17.97
CA GLN A 199 11.25 10.30 -18.27
C GLN A 199 10.07 10.75 -17.38
N SER A 200 10.33 11.45 -16.29
CA SER A 200 9.30 11.96 -15.36
C SER A 200 8.68 13.28 -15.84
N PHE A 201 9.17 13.89 -16.92
CA PHE A 201 8.76 15.24 -17.34
C PHE A 201 8.83 16.25 -16.18
N ALA A 202 10.02 16.39 -15.58
CA ALA A 202 10.26 17.25 -14.41
C ALA A 202 9.37 16.91 -13.20
N GLY A 203 9.13 15.62 -12.95
CA GLY A 203 8.34 15.11 -11.82
C GLY A 203 6.84 14.93 -12.10
N GLN A 204 6.29 15.53 -13.15
CA GLN A 204 4.86 15.46 -13.42
C GLN A 204 4.35 14.02 -13.66
N LYS A 205 5.21 13.13 -14.15
CA LYS A 205 4.90 11.74 -14.46
C LYS A 205 5.58 10.79 -13.47
N LEU A 206 4.77 9.90 -12.88
CA LEU A 206 5.27 8.78 -12.08
C LEU A 206 5.97 7.75 -12.99
N ILE A 207 7.13 7.26 -12.54
CA ILE A 207 7.92 6.30 -13.29
C ILE A 207 7.63 4.90 -12.79
N ARG A 208 7.24 4.02 -13.72
CA ARG A 208 7.05 2.60 -13.42
C ARG A 208 8.39 1.88 -13.34
N ARG A 209 8.67 1.28 -12.19
CA ARG A 209 9.91 0.54 -11.86
C ARG A 209 9.75 -0.97 -11.90
N GLY A 210 8.53 -1.48 -11.76
CA GLY A 210 8.27 -2.92 -11.81
C GLY A 210 6.81 -3.22 -12.11
N ASP A 211 6.58 -4.32 -12.82
CA ASP A 211 5.27 -4.94 -13.01
C ASP A 211 5.36 -6.41 -12.56
N PHE A 212 4.29 -6.93 -11.96
CA PHE A 212 4.21 -8.32 -11.55
C PHE A 212 2.77 -8.83 -11.57
N HIS A 213 2.50 -9.91 -12.30
CA HIS A 213 1.19 -10.54 -12.29
C HIS A 213 1.08 -11.53 -11.12
N ILE A 214 0.14 -11.29 -10.21
CA ILE A 214 -0.09 -12.18 -9.05
C ILE A 214 -0.93 -13.39 -9.47
N GLY A 215 -1.95 -13.17 -10.30
CA GLY A 215 -2.98 -14.17 -10.63
C GLY A 215 -4.24 -14.09 -9.76
N ALA A 216 -4.27 -13.21 -8.76
CA ALA A 216 -5.44 -12.93 -7.91
C ALA A 216 -5.66 -11.42 -7.75
N GLN A 217 -6.92 -11.01 -7.54
CA GLN A 217 -7.26 -9.60 -7.32
C GLN A 217 -6.92 -9.19 -5.89
N VAL A 218 -6.12 -8.14 -5.72
CA VAL A 218 -5.80 -7.58 -4.41
C VAL A 218 -6.79 -6.47 -4.10
N LYS A 219 -7.53 -6.59 -3.01
CA LYS A 219 -8.50 -5.58 -2.54
C LYS A 219 -7.96 -4.70 -1.41
N VAL A 220 -7.05 -5.24 -0.61
CA VAL A 220 -6.50 -4.58 0.57
C VAL A 220 -5.00 -4.82 0.63
N THR A 221 -4.27 -3.78 0.96
CA THR A 221 -2.83 -3.81 1.20
C THR A 221 -2.53 -3.18 2.56
N LEU A 222 -1.63 -3.80 3.31
CA LEU A 222 -1.23 -3.35 4.64
C LEU A 222 0.28 -3.12 4.67
N SER A 223 0.69 -1.93 5.07
CA SER A 223 2.11 -1.62 5.30
C SER A 223 2.48 -2.05 6.70
N MET A 224 3.55 -2.82 6.83
CA MET A 224 4.12 -3.23 8.11
C MET A 224 5.60 -2.87 8.14
N PRO A 225 6.17 -2.58 9.33
CA PRO A 225 7.61 -2.44 9.45
C PRO A 225 8.30 -3.72 8.96
N LYS A 226 9.52 -3.57 8.45
CA LYS A 226 10.40 -4.67 8.10
C LYS A 226 11.35 -4.91 9.28
N LYS A 227 11.53 -6.16 9.71
CA LYS A 227 12.63 -6.54 10.61
C LYS A 227 13.89 -6.65 9.75
N GLU A 228 14.91 -5.87 10.07
CA GLU A 228 16.22 -6.09 9.47
C GLU A 228 17.07 -6.97 10.38
N LEU A 229 17.72 -7.95 9.77
CA LEU A 229 18.78 -8.69 10.43
C LEU A 229 20.09 -7.95 10.19
N VAL A 230 20.51 -7.18 11.18
CA VAL A 230 21.89 -6.67 11.18
C VAL A 230 22.79 -7.81 11.65
N ARG A 231 23.39 -8.53 10.71
CA ARG A 231 24.57 -9.36 11.01
C ARG A 231 25.74 -8.40 11.25
N ASN A 232 26.01 -8.08 12.50
CA ASN A 232 27.30 -7.51 12.88
C ASN A 232 28.39 -8.49 12.44
N GLU A 233 29.37 -8.04 11.65
CA GLU A 233 30.58 -8.83 11.44
C GLU A 233 31.17 -9.14 12.83
N PRO A 234 31.65 -10.37 13.08
CA PRO A 234 32.22 -10.70 14.37
C PRO A 234 33.41 -9.78 14.62
N ASN A 235 33.24 -8.83 15.54
CA ASN A 235 34.38 -8.12 16.13
C ASN A 235 35.37 -9.18 16.61
N GLU A 236 36.67 -8.96 16.38
CA GLU A 236 37.78 -9.87 16.75
C GLU A 236 37.91 -10.17 18.26
N GLN A 237 36.90 -9.83 19.07
CA GLN A 237 36.83 -10.11 20.50
C GLN A 237 35.54 -10.87 20.83
N GLY A 238 35.51 -12.16 20.48
CA GLY A 238 34.88 -13.26 21.25
C GLY A 238 33.45 -13.15 21.79
N GLY A 239 32.64 -12.16 21.40
CA GLY A 239 31.27 -11.99 21.85
C GLY A 239 30.29 -12.60 20.86
N SER A 240 29.38 -13.46 21.34
CA SER A 240 28.23 -13.92 20.55
C SER A 240 27.49 -12.72 19.98
N GLY A 241 27.36 -12.65 18.65
CA GLY A 241 26.65 -11.57 17.98
C GLY A 241 25.20 -11.49 18.48
N TYR A 242 24.89 -10.46 19.26
CA TYR A 242 23.52 -10.10 19.55
C TYR A 242 22.89 -9.57 18.25
N LEU A 243 21.74 -10.13 17.88
CA LEU A 243 20.88 -9.62 16.81
C LEU A 243 20.23 -8.33 17.34
N GLU A 244 20.65 -7.18 16.84
CA GLU A 244 19.90 -5.94 17.04
C GLU A 244 18.80 -5.87 15.96
N GLU A 245 17.55 -5.74 16.42
CA GLU A 245 16.40 -5.50 15.54
C GLU A 245 16.36 -4.01 15.20
N ASP A 246 16.95 -3.62 14.07
CA ASP A 246 16.71 -2.30 13.51
C ASP A 246 15.46 -2.33 12.61
N ILE A 247 14.58 -1.34 12.82
CA ILE A 247 13.40 -1.13 11.98
C ILE A 247 13.81 -0.15 10.87
N SER A 248 14.22 -0.68 9.72
CA SER A 248 14.53 0.11 8.54
C SER A 248 13.60 -0.31 7.38
N GLY A 249 12.77 0.62 6.94
CA GLY A 249 11.78 0.40 5.88
C GLY A 249 10.52 -0.37 6.27
N ASN A 250 9.61 -0.49 5.30
CA ASN A 250 8.34 -1.17 5.41
C ASN A 250 8.23 -2.25 4.32
N LYS A 251 7.54 -3.32 4.66
CA LYS A 251 7.03 -4.33 3.72
C LYS A 251 5.53 -4.11 3.49
N LEU A 252 5.04 -4.64 2.38
CA LEU A 252 3.62 -4.59 2.05
C LEU A 252 3.03 -5.99 2.04
N LEU A 253 2.02 -6.21 2.87
CA LEU A 253 1.17 -7.38 2.81
C LEU A 253 0.02 -7.10 1.83
N CYS A 254 -0.05 -7.88 0.77
CA CYS A 254 -1.10 -7.86 -0.25
C CYS A 254 -1.90 -9.14 -0.12
N PHE A 255 -3.07 -9.08 0.53
CA PHE A 255 -3.87 -10.28 0.86
C PHE A 255 -3.09 -11.26 1.78
N ILE A 256 -2.44 -12.28 1.20
CA ILE A 256 -1.60 -13.31 1.86
C ILE A 256 -0.17 -13.32 1.26
N SER A 257 0.11 -12.49 0.24
CA SER A 257 1.43 -12.38 -0.38
C SER A 257 2.17 -11.16 0.18
N ILE A 258 3.47 -11.28 0.37
CA ILE A 258 4.31 -10.21 0.90
C ILE A 258 5.20 -9.65 -0.21
N ILE A 259 5.23 -8.32 -0.32
CA ILE A 259 6.20 -7.59 -1.13
C ILE A 259 7.18 -6.96 -0.16
N THR A 260 8.43 -7.40 -0.22
CA THR A 260 9.51 -6.83 0.57
C THR A 260 10.56 -6.20 -0.35
N PRO A 261 11.02 -4.98 -0.06
CA PRO A 261 12.14 -4.41 -0.77
C PRO A 261 13.43 -5.14 -0.36
N ILE A 262 14.34 -5.30 -1.32
CA ILE A 262 15.64 -5.96 -1.10
C ILE A 262 16.76 -5.12 -1.70
N PRO A 263 17.98 -5.16 -1.13
CA PRO A 263 19.11 -4.41 -1.66
C PRO A 263 19.45 -4.79 -3.11
N GLU A 264 19.85 -3.82 -3.94
CA GLU A 264 20.10 -4.03 -5.37
C GLU A 264 21.12 -5.15 -5.65
N ARG A 265 22.15 -5.28 -4.80
CA ARG A 265 23.15 -6.36 -4.91
C ARG A 265 22.53 -7.75 -4.70
N MET A 266 21.59 -7.87 -3.76
CA MET A 266 20.86 -9.10 -3.49
C MET A 266 19.89 -9.38 -4.64
N TYR A 267 19.14 -8.36 -5.08
CA TYR A 267 18.22 -8.45 -6.23
C TYR A 267 18.91 -8.99 -7.48
N LYS A 268 20.07 -8.43 -7.88
CA LYS A 268 20.80 -8.90 -9.07
C LYS A 268 21.22 -10.37 -8.97
N ARG A 269 21.68 -10.80 -7.79
CA ARG A 269 22.06 -12.20 -7.56
C ARG A 269 20.85 -13.14 -7.61
N LEU A 270 19.77 -12.80 -6.93
CA LEU A 270 18.53 -13.58 -6.96
C LEU A 270 17.86 -13.56 -8.34
N GLN A 271 18.01 -12.49 -9.11
CA GLN A 271 17.50 -12.41 -10.49
C GLN A 271 18.21 -13.40 -11.43
N LEU A 272 19.53 -13.58 -11.27
CA LEU A 272 20.29 -14.58 -12.01
C LEU A 272 19.87 -15.99 -11.60
N LEU A 273 19.68 -16.23 -10.30
CA LEU A 273 19.15 -17.49 -9.79
C LEU A 273 17.76 -17.81 -10.36
N HIS A 274 16.82 -16.87 -10.24
CA HIS A 274 15.48 -16.98 -10.80
C HIS A 274 15.55 -17.37 -12.29
N SER A 275 16.37 -16.67 -13.08
CA SER A 275 16.51 -16.97 -14.51
C SER A 275 17.01 -18.39 -14.78
N LYS A 276 17.93 -18.90 -13.97
CA LYS A 276 18.43 -20.29 -14.07
C LYS A 276 17.40 -21.31 -13.61
N MET A 277 16.64 -21.03 -12.55
CA MET A 277 15.57 -21.90 -12.08
C MET A 277 14.43 -22.01 -13.11
N VAL A 278 14.06 -20.90 -13.76
CA VAL A 278 13.06 -20.91 -14.84
C VAL A 278 13.48 -21.86 -15.98
N THR A 279 14.75 -21.85 -16.38
CA THR A 279 15.23 -22.70 -17.50
C THR A 279 15.67 -24.10 -17.10
N GLY A 280 16.13 -24.27 -15.86
CA GLY A 280 16.78 -25.50 -15.39
C GLY A 280 15.86 -26.46 -14.63
N LEU A 281 14.66 -26.02 -14.26
CA LEU A 281 13.66 -26.85 -13.60
C LEU A 281 12.51 -27.20 -14.54
N GLN A 282 11.95 -28.40 -14.34
CA GLN A 282 10.67 -28.75 -14.92
C GLN A 282 9.57 -28.17 -14.04
N HIS A 283 8.76 -27.30 -14.63
CA HIS A 283 7.66 -26.66 -13.92
C HIS A 283 6.40 -27.51 -14.00
N ILE A 284 5.53 -27.35 -13.01
CA ILE A 284 4.24 -28.04 -12.93
C ILE A 284 3.45 -27.76 -14.21
N ALA A 285 2.91 -28.83 -14.81
CA ALA A 285 2.16 -28.79 -16.07
C ALA A 285 2.91 -28.14 -17.26
N GLY A 286 4.25 -28.03 -17.21
CA GLY A 286 5.05 -27.41 -18.27
C GLY A 286 4.82 -25.91 -18.43
N LEU A 287 4.19 -25.25 -17.46
CA LEU A 287 3.91 -23.82 -17.50
C LEU A 287 5.19 -23.01 -17.32
N ASN A 288 5.30 -21.88 -18.01
CA ASN A 288 6.45 -20.98 -17.87
C ASN A 288 6.16 -19.94 -16.77
N PRO A 289 6.78 -20.03 -15.57
CA PRO A 289 6.52 -19.09 -14.47
C PRO A 289 6.88 -17.66 -14.86
N LYS A 290 7.95 -17.45 -15.64
CA LYS A 290 8.34 -16.12 -16.10
C LYS A 290 7.29 -15.49 -17.00
N ALA A 291 6.66 -16.27 -17.88
CA ALA A 291 5.60 -15.77 -18.75
C ALA A 291 4.34 -15.45 -17.97
N PHE A 292 4.00 -16.27 -16.96
CA PHE A 292 2.86 -16.03 -16.07
C PHE A 292 2.99 -14.73 -15.28
N ARG A 293 4.19 -14.37 -14.81
CA ARG A 293 4.44 -13.14 -14.03
C ARG A 293 4.52 -11.86 -14.86
N LEU A 294 4.52 -11.96 -16.20
CA LEU A 294 4.49 -10.77 -17.06
C LEU A 294 3.17 -10.03 -16.93
N LEU A 295 3.24 -8.70 -17.12
CA LEU A 295 2.07 -7.83 -17.10
C LEU A 295 0.98 -8.36 -18.03
N ASN A 296 -0.21 -8.60 -17.47
CA ASN A 296 -1.39 -8.98 -18.22
C ASN A 296 -2.32 -7.77 -18.35
N SER A 297 -2.67 -7.34 -19.56
CA SER A 297 -3.57 -6.20 -19.76
C SER A 297 -4.57 -6.56 -20.84
N LYS A 298 -5.86 -6.31 -20.57
CA LYS A 298 -6.92 -6.48 -21.58
C LYS A 298 -6.73 -5.54 -22.77
N GLN A 299 -6.14 -4.37 -22.54
CA GLN A 299 -5.86 -3.37 -23.56
C GLN A 299 -4.41 -3.45 -24.03
N LYS A 300 -4.17 -3.22 -25.33
CA LYS A 300 -2.80 -3.05 -25.85
C LYS A 300 -2.27 -1.70 -25.38
N LEU A 301 -1.50 -1.72 -24.30
CA LEU A 301 -0.79 -0.56 -23.80
C LEU A 301 0.52 -0.39 -24.57
N ALA A 302 0.81 0.83 -25.04
CA ALA A 302 2.08 1.18 -25.67
C ALA A 302 3.20 1.33 -24.61
N ILE A 303 3.36 0.33 -23.74
CA ILE A 303 4.27 0.38 -22.61
C ILE A 303 5.07 -0.92 -22.54
N ASN A 304 6.38 -0.80 -22.42
CA ASN A 304 7.27 -1.94 -22.24
C ASN A 304 7.17 -2.47 -20.80
N PRO A 305 7.05 -3.79 -20.58
CA PRO A 305 7.05 -4.37 -19.24
C PRO A 305 8.27 -3.93 -18.41
N ALA A 306 8.03 -3.42 -17.21
CA ALA A 306 9.07 -3.03 -16.28
C ALA A 306 9.47 -4.23 -15.40
N LYS A 307 10.75 -4.59 -15.42
CA LYS A 307 11.29 -5.61 -14.51
C LYS A 307 11.72 -4.93 -13.21
N GLY A 308 11.20 -5.38 -12.08
CA GLY A 308 11.60 -4.86 -10.77
C GLY A 308 11.13 -5.71 -9.58
N ILE A 309 10.42 -6.80 -9.83
CA ILE A 309 9.86 -7.68 -8.81
C ILE A 309 10.26 -9.12 -9.17
N LEU A 310 10.74 -9.89 -8.19
CA LEU A 310 11.12 -11.29 -8.36
C LEU A 310 10.03 -12.20 -7.79
N ASP A 311 9.90 -13.39 -8.38
CA ASP A 311 8.98 -14.42 -7.89
C ASP A 311 9.58 -15.14 -6.67
N GLY A 312 9.11 -14.78 -5.48
CA GLY A 312 9.54 -15.40 -4.23
C GLY A 312 9.21 -16.89 -4.18
N ASP A 313 8.03 -17.29 -4.65
CA ASP A 313 7.58 -18.69 -4.60
C ASP A 313 8.54 -19.61 -5.37
N LEU A 314 9.01 -19.14 -6.53
CA LEU A 314 10.00 -19.87 -7.31
C LEU A 314 11.37 -19.87 -6.63
N LEU A 315 11.80 -18.73 -6.06
CA LEU A 315 13.10 -18.62 -5.40
C LEU A 315 13.20 -19.53 -4.17
N PHE A 316 12.15 -19.62 -3.34
CA PHE A 316 12.14 -20.48 -2.16
C PHE A 316 12.19 -21.98 -2.50
N GLN A 317 11.75 -22.39 -3.70
CA GLN A 317 11.92 -23.77 -4.16
C GLN A 317 13.40 -24.19 -4.28
N PHE A 318 14.34 -23.24 -4.35
CA PHE A 318 15.77 -23.55 -4.42
C PHE A 318 16.23 -24.38 -3.22
N GLN A 319 15.70 -24.08 -2.03
CA GLN A 319 16.00 -24.80 -0.79
C GLN A 319 15.59 -26.27 -0.86
N ASN A 320 14.55 -26.59 -1.64
CA ASN A 320 14.02 -27.94 -1.81
C ASN A 320 14.74 -28.76 -2.90
N LEU A 321 15.68 -28.16 -3.63
CA LEU A 321 16.45 -28.88 -4.66
C LEU A 321 17.55 -29.75 -4.05
N ALA A 322 17.89 -30.86 -4.73
CA ALA A 322 19.03 -31.68 -4.33
C ALA A 322 20.34 -30.87 -4.35
N VAL A 323 21.21 -31.13 -3.37
CA VAL A 323 22.47 -30.38 -3.15
C VAL A 323 23.35 -30.30 -4.41
N HIS A 324 23.40 -31.36 -5.23
CA HIS A 324 24.16 -31.34 -6.48
C HIS A 324 23.62 -30.30 -7.47
N ARG A 325 22.29 -30.18 -7.61
CA ARG A 325 21.65 -29.18 -8.48
C ARG A 325 21.85 -27.77 -7.95
N GLN A 326 21.77 -27.60 -6.63
CA GLN A 326 22.05 -26.30 -6.01
C GLN A 326 23.46 -25.83 -6.38
N LYS A 327 24.47 -26.69 -6.19
CA LYS A 327 25.88 -26.41 -6.55
C LYS A 327 26.07 -26.12 -8.04
N GLU A 328 25.42 -26.88 -8.91
CA GLU A 328 25.47 -26.67 -10.36
C GLU A 328 24.92 -25.29 -10.75
N MET A 329 23.71 -24.95 -10.25
CA MET A 329 23.07 -23.68 -10.52
C MET A 329 23.88 -22.50 -9.99
N THR A 330 24.40 -22.57 -8.75
CA THR A 330 25.18 -21.47 -8.17
C THR A 330 26.53 -21.29 -8.86
N LYS A 331 27.17 -22.38 -9.30
CA LYS A 331 28.43 -22.32 -10.07
C LYS A 331 28.26 -21.56 -11.38
N HIS A 332 27.14 -21.75 -12.09
CA HIS A 332 26.86 -21.01 -13.32
C HIS A 332 26.58 -19.51 -13.12
N ILE A 333 26.14 -19.12 -11.92
CA ILE A 333 25.85 -17.73 -11.57
C ILE A 333 27.10 -17.03 -11.03
N GLY A 334 28.13 -17.78 -10.62
CA GLY A 334 29.32 -17.25 -9.97
C GLY A 334 29.10 -16.91 -8.50
N THR A 335 28.32 -17.73 -7.78
CA THR A 335 28.05 -17.55 -6.35
C THR A 335 28.08 -18.88 -5.58
N THR A 336 28.01 -18.82 -4.26
CA THR A 336 27.99 -20.00 -3.38
C THR A 336 26.57 -20.33 -2.93
N VAL A 337 26.32 -21.60 -2.65
CA VAL A 337 25.02 -22.07 -2.13
C VAL A 337 24.69 -21.37 -0.80
N GLU A 338 25.67 -21.30 0.10
CA GLU A 338 25.56 -20.62 1.40
C GLU A 338 25.11 -19.18 1.27
N ARG A 339 25.69 -18.41 0.33
CA ARG A 339 25.32 -17.00 0.15
C ARG A 339 23.88 -16.84 -0.32
N ILE A 340 23.39 -17.71 -1.20
CA ILE A 340 22.00 -17.69 -1.65
C ILE A 340 21.06 -18.07 -0.52
N ILE A 341 21.38 -19.12 0.24
CA ILE A 341 20.56 -19.54 1.38
C ILE A 341 20.48 -18.40 2.41
N ASP A 342 21.60 -17.76 2.73
CA ASP A 342 21.65 -16.59 3.61
C ASP A 342 20.74 -15.47 3.09
N ASP A 343 20.73 -15.16 1.79
CA ASP A 343 19.83 -14.14 1.25
C ASP A 343 18.36 -14.51 1.38
N LEU A 344 18.01 -15.78 1.11
CA LEU A 344 16.64 -16.28 1.25
C LEU A 344 16.19 -16.26 2.71
N LEU A 345 17.08 -16.58 3.65
CA LEU A 345 16.82 -16.49 5.08
C LEU A 345 16.56 -15.05 5.52
N VAL A 346 17.37 -14.08 5.06
CA VAL A 346 17.14 -12.65 5.34
C VAL A 346 15.76 -12.21 4.85
N VAL A 347 15.35 -12.64 3.66
CA VAL A 347 14.01 -12.35 3.13
C VAL A 347 12.93 -13.01 3.99
N GLN A 348 13.10 -14.27 4.37
CA GLN A 348 12.12 -15.02 5.17
C GLN A 348 11.94 -14.43 6.58
N GLU A 349 13.03 -14.11 7.28
CA GLU A 349 12.99 -13.54 8.63
C GLU A 349 12.43 -12.12 8.62
N SER A 350 12.73 -11.31 7.59
CA SER A 350 12.07 -10.00 7.43
C SER A 350 10.54 -10.11 7.29
N CYS A 351 10.05 -11.28 6.85
CA CYS A 351 8.64 -11.57 6.69
C CYS A 351 7.97 -12.08 7.99
N ASP A 352 8.74 -12.46 9.02
CA ASP A 352 8.27 -13.19 10.21
C ASP A 352 7.70 -12.28 11.30
N TYR A 353 6.38 -12.07 11.25
CA TYR A 353 5.62 -11.26 12.21
C TYR A 353 4.35 -11.96 12.74
N PHE A 354 4.01 -13.15 12.21
CA PHE A 354 2.79 -13.87 12.54
C PHE A 354 3.07 -15.32 12.92
#